data_AF-A0A529XB57-F1
#
_entry.id   AF-A0A529XB57-F1
#
_cell.length_a   1.000
_cell.length_b   1.000
_cell.length_c   1.000
_cell.angle_alpha   90.00
_cell.angle_beta   90.00
_cell.angle_gamma   90.00
#
_symmetry.space_group_name_H-M   'P 1'
#
loop_
_entity.id
_entity.type
_entity.pdbx_description
1 polymer ?
#
loop_
_entity_poly.entity_id
_entity_poly.type
_entity_poly.pdbx_seq_one_letter_code
_entity_poly.pdbx_strand_id
1 'polypeptide(L)' 'MDFSVVNWLAVVVAAVVAWLFGAAWYMSLSKPWLKAAKLDPATMQRSAVPFIVSFVAELVMALVLTLVVGAI' A
#
# COMPACT_ATOMS: atom_id res chain seq x y z
N MET A 1 -1.91 -17.29 -17.78
CA MET A 1 -0.97 -16.56 -16.90
C MET A 1 0.26 -17.43 -16.80
N ASP A 2 1.38 -16.98 -17.36
CA ASP A 2 2.67 -17.65 -17.16
C ASP A 2 3.26 -17.17 -15.84
N PHE A 3 3.42 -18.06 -14.87
CA PHE A 3 3.98 -17.72 -13.56
C PHE A 3 5.51 -17.86 -13.53
N SER A 4 6.13 -18.37 -14.59
CA SER A 4 7.59 -18.51 -14.68
C SER A 4 8.30 -17.14 -14.72
N VAL A 5 7.59 -16.09 -15.13
CA VAL A 5 8.09 -14.70 -15.18
C VAL A 5 8.10 -14.02 -13.80
N VAL A 6 7.53 -14.66 -12.76
CA VAL A 6 7.40 -14.05 -11.43
C VAL A 6 8.66 -14.22 -10.60
N ASN A 7 9.36 -13.12 -10.35
CA ASN A 7 10.34 -13.04 -9.27
C ASN A 7 9.63 -12.77 -7.94
N TRP A 8 9.38 -13.82 -7.15
CA TRP A 8 8.66 -13.75 -5.89
C TRP A 8 9.30 -12.80 -4.87
N LEU A 9 10.64 -12.73 -4.83
CA LEU A 9 11.34 -11.81 -3.94
C LEU A 9 11.07 -10.35 -4.35
N ALA A 10 11.12 -10.07 -5.66
CA ALA A 10 10.82 -8.75 -6.19
C ALA A 10 9.38 -8.32 -5.90
N VAL A 11 8.41 -9.23 -5.97
CA VAL A 11 7.00 -8.96 -5.63
C VAL A 11 6.87 -8.50 -4.17
N VAL A 12 7.48 -9.23 -3.24
CA VAL A 12 7.43 -8.88 -1.80
C VAL A 12 8.13 -7.55 -1.54
N VAL A 13 9.32 -7.34 -2.12
CA VAL A 13 10.07 -6.09 -1.97
C VAL A 13 9.29 -4.90 -2.54
N ALA A 14 8.69 -5.05 -3.72
CA ALA A 14 7.89 -4.01 -4.35
C ALA A 14 6.68 -3.62 -3.48
N ALA A 15 5.95 -4.60 -2.95
CA ALA A 15 4.82 -4.35 -2.05
C ALA A 15 5.26 -3.62 -0.76
N VAL A 16 6.39 -4.01 -0.16
CA VAL A 16 6.95 -3.33 1.02
C VAL A 16 7.33 -1.88 0.69
N VAL A 17 8.02 -1.65 -0.42
CA VAL A 17 8.44 -0.30 -0.82
C VAL A 17 7.23 0.60 -1.10
N ALA A 18 6.24 0.10 -1.84
CA ALA A 18 5.00 0.82 -2.12
C ALA A 18 4.22 1.14 -0.84
N TRP A 19 4.11 0.17 0.08
CA TRP A 19 3.43 0.36 1.35
C TRP A 19 4.13 1.38 2.26
N LEU A 20 5.47 1.35 2.32
CA LEU A 20 6.27 2.34 3.06
C LEU A 20 6.16 3.74 2.46
N PHE A 21 6.11 3.85 1.13
CA PHE A 21 5.83 5.11 0.46
C PHE A 21 4.45 5.66 0.84
N GLY A 22 3.41 4.81 0.82
CA GLY A 22 2.08 5.14 1.30
C GLY A 22 2.10 5.60 2.76
N ALA A 23 2.80 4.90 3.64
CA ALA A 23 2.95 5.30 5.04
C ALA A 23 3.58 6.70 5.16
N ALA A 24 4.67 6.97 4.43
CA ALA A 24 5.30 8.29 4.41
C ALA A 24 4.35 9.38 3.91
N TRP A 25 3.58 9.11 2.85
CA TRP A 25 2.58 10.02 2.29
C TRP A 25 1.47 10.35 3.30
N TYR A 26 0.85 9.33 3.88
CA TYR A 26 -0.24 9.51 4.85
C TYR A 26 0.24 10.17 6.14
N MET A 27 1.43 9.81 6.65
CA MET A 27 1.97 10.44 7.85
C MET A 27 2.28 11.92 7.61
N SER A 28 2.92 12.26 6.49
CA SER A 28 3.35 13.63 6.18
C SER A 28 2.18 14.58 5.95
N LEU A 29 1.09 14.09 5.36
CA LEU A 29 -0.07 14.91 4.99
C LEU A 29 -1.28 14.73 5.92
N SER A 30 -1.19 13.89 6.95
CA SER A 30 -2.28 13.64 7.90
C SER A 30 -2.88 14.92 8.52
N LYS A 31 -2.03 15.80 9.09
CA LYS A 31 -2.45 17.03 9.78
C LYS A 31 -3.24 17.99 8.89
N PRO A 32 -2.77 18.39 7.69
CA PRO A 32 -3.54 19.30 6.83
C PRO A 32 -4.87 18.70 6.37
N TRP A 33 -4.94 17.39 6.09
CA TRP A 33 -6.21 16.75 5.73
C TRP A 33 -7.22 16.73 6.87
N LEU A 34 -6.78 16.38 8.09
CA LEU A 34 -7.65 16.42 9.27
C LEU A 34 -8.20 17.84 9.53
N LYS A 35 -7.35 18.85 9.39
CA LYS A 35 -7.76 20.26 9.51
C LYS A 35 -8.80 20.65 8.44
N ALA A 36 -8.57 20.28 7.18
CA ALA A 36 -9.49 20.57 6.09
C ALA A 36 -10.84 19.85 6.26
N ALA A 37 -10.83 18.63 6.77
CA ALA A 37 -12.02 17.83 7.06
C ALA A 37 -12.72 18.21 8.38
N LYS A 38 -12.15 19.14 9.17
CA LYS A 38 -12.63 19.54 10.50
C LYS A 38 -12.77 18.35 11.47
N LEU A 39 -11.84 17.40 11.40
CA LEU A 39 -11.81 16.21 12.27
C LEU A 39 -10.83 16.41 13.43
N ASP A 40 -11.26 16.08 14.65
CA ASP A 40 -10.40 16.07 15.83
C ASP A 40 -9.79 14.69 16.05
N PRO A 41 -8.45 14.53 15.90
CA PRO A 41 -7.78 13.25 16.11
C PRO A 41 -7.93 12.69 17.54
N ALA A 42 -8.26 13.50 18.55
CA ALA A 42 -8.51 13.03 19.91
C ALA A 42 -9.79 12.19 20.03
N THR A 43 -10.74 12.38 19.11
CA THR A 43 -12.03 11.68 19.09
C THR A 43 -12.05 10.46 18.18
N MET A 44 -10.99 10.26 17.40
CA MET A 44 -10.93 9.19 16.39
C MET A 44 -10.47 7.86 16.99
N GLN A 45 -11.12 6.77 16.58
CA GLN A 45 -10.66 5.42 16.90
C GLN A 45 -9.48 5.02 16.02
N ARG A 46 -8.48 4.39 16.63
CA ARG A 46 -7.33 3.82 15.92
C ARG A 46 -7.64 2.39 15.51
N SER A 47 -7.42 2.07 14.24
CA SER A 47 -7.56 0.72 13.71
C SER A 47 -6.35 0.35 12.86
N ALA A 48 -5.82 -0.85 13.07
CA ALA A 48 -4.76 -1.41 12.25
C ALA A 48 -5.29 -2.02 10.93
N VAL A 49 -6.60 -2.23 10.81
CA VAL A 49 -7.22 -2.90 9.66
C VAL A 49 -6.87 -2.24 8.32
N PRO A 50 -6.93 -0.90 8.17
CA PRO A 50 -6.59 -0.27 6.90
C PRO A 50 -5.14 -0.54 6.44
N PHE A 51 -4.21 -0.66 7.38
CA PHE A 51 -2.80 -0.93 7.08
C PHE A 51 -2.57 -2.36 6.61
N ILE A 52 -3.29 -3.32 7.20
CA ILE A 52 -3.22 -4.74 6.81
C ILE A 52 -3.85 -4.92 5.44
N VAL A 53 -5.05 -4.35 5.24
CA VAL A 53 -5.78 -4.43 3.97
C VAL A 53 -4.97 -3.77 2.85
N SER A 54 -4.36 -2.60 3.09
CA SER A 54 -3.53 -1.95 2.09
C SER A 54 -2.30 -2.80 1.75
N PHE A 55 -1.60 -3.37 2.73
CA PHE A 55 -0.44 -4.22 2.46
C PHE A 55 -0.78 -5.46 1.63
N VAL A 56 -1.90 -6.13 1.94
CA VAL A 56 -2.38 -7.28 1.16
C VAL A 56 -2.76 -6.84 -0.26
N ALA A 57 -3.41 -5.68 -0.42
CA ALA A 57 -3.74 -5.13 -1.72
C ALA A 57 -2.48 -4.81 -2.55
N GLU A 58 -1.43 -4.24 -1.94
CA GLU A 58 -0.15 -3.97 -2.59
C GLU A 58 0.55 -5.27 -3.04
N LEU A 59 0.50 -6.35 -2.24
CA LEU A 59 1.02 -7.66 -2.65
C LEU A 59 0.28 -8.22 -3.87
N VAL A 60 -1.06 -8.13 -3.88
CA VAL A 60 -1.87 -8.53 -5.03
C VAL A 60 -1.54 -7.67 -6.25
N MET A 61 -1.41 -6.35 -6.07
CA MET A 61 -1.08 -5.42 -7.14
C MET A 61 0.30 -5.72 -7.74
N ALA A 62 1.33 -5.93 -6.92
CA ALA A 62 2.68 -6.25 -7.37
C ALA A 62 2.72 -7.58 -8.15
N LEU A 63 1.97 -8.59 -7.70
CA LEU A 63 1.82 -9.85 -8.43
C LEU A 63 1.15 -9.64 -9.79
N VAL A 64 0.02 -8.93 -9.83
CA VAL A 64 -0.71 -8.64 -11.07
C VAL A 64 0.16 -7.85 -12.05
N LEU A 65 0.87 -6.83 -11.57
CA LEU A 65 1.78 -6.03 -12.40
C LEU A 65 2.89 -6.90 -12.99
N THR A 66 3.48 -7.79 -12.19
CA THR A 66 4.51 -8.72 -12.69
C THR A 66 3.95 -9.64 -13.78
N LEU A 67 2.74 -10.18 -13.61
CA LEU A 67 2.10 -11.06 -14.58
C LEU A 67 1.65 -10.34 -15.86
N VAL A 68 1.26 -9.08 -15.77
CA VAL A 68 0.82 -8.28 -16.92
C VAL A 68 2.01 -7.73 -17.69
N VAL A 69 3.01 -7.17 -17.00
CA VAL A 69 4.19 -6.55 -17.62
C VAL A 69 5.24 -7.59 -18.03
N GLY A 70 5.38 -8.68 -17.29
CA GLY A 70 6.32 -9.76 -17.63
C GLY A 70 5.84 -10.69 -18.75
N ALA A 71 4.58 -10.57 -19.17
CA ALA A 71 4.00 -11.37 -20.26
C ALA A 71 4.15 -10.73 -21.65
N ILE A 72 4.73 -9.52 -21.72
CA ILE A 72 5.05 -8.77 -22.95
C ILE A 72 6.55 -8.80 -23.18
#